data_AF-A0A3M1GP57-F1
#
_entry.id   AF-A0A3M1GP57-F1
#
_cell.length_a   1.000
_cell.length_b   1.000
_cell.length_c   1.000
_cell.angle_alpha   90.00
_cell.angle_beta   90.00
_cell.angle_gamma   90.00
#
_symmetry.space_group_name_H-M   'P 1'
#
loop_
_entity.id
_entity.type
_entity.pdbx_description
1 polymer ?
#
loop_
_entity_poly.entity_id
_entity_poly.type
_entity_poly.pdbx_seq_one_letter_code
_entity_poly.pdbx_strand_id
1 'polypeptide(L)' 'MNDITLKIDSRGFVYADGVKICRLDPQRQALCFYDKDRRRAERRGSREVNVPIQALARLAEVTGTGSPPDCG' A
#
# COMPACT_ATOMS: atom_id res chain seq x y z
N MET A 1 10.48 -10.42 -16.48
CA MET A 1 9.72 -9.80 -15.37
C MET A 1 10.12 -10.54 -14.11
N ASN A 2 10.55 -9.83 -13.07
CA ASN A 2 10.74 -10.46 -11.78
C ASN A 2 9.42 -10.40 -11.04
N ASP A 3 8.90 -11.55 -10.64
CA ASP A 3 7.69 -11.63 -9.82
C ASP A 3 8.01 -11.15 -8.41
N ILE A 4 7.25 -10.17 -7.92
CA ILE A 4 7.34 -9.69 -6.54
C ILE A 4 6.60 -10.68 -5.65
N THR A 5 7.28 -11.26 -4.66
CA THR A 5 6.64 -12.15 -3.69
C THR A 5 5.99 -11.33 -2.58
N LEU A 6 4.67 -11.41 -2.48
CA LEU A 6 3.91 -10.82 -1.38
C LEU A 6 3.68 -11.83 -0.26
N LYS A 7 3.92 -11.41 0.99
CA LYS A 7 3.64 -12.21 2.20
C LYS A 7 2.90 -11.37 3.23
N ILE A 8 1.98 -11.99 3.96
CA ILE A 8 1.29 -11.38 5.10
C ILE A 8 1.56 -12.24 6.34
N ASP A 9 2.05 -11.62 7.41
CA ASP A 9 2.27 -12.34 8.69
C ASP A 9 0.99 -12.41 9.54
N SER A 10 1.04 -13.20 10.62
CA SER A 10 -0.09 -13.39 11.54
C SER A 10 -0.53 -12.11 12.27
N ARG A 11 0.28 -11.05 12.23
CA ARG A 11 -0.04 -9.73 12.80
C ARG A 11 -0.57 -8.76 11.75
N GLY A 12 -0.74 -9.21 10.51
CA GLY A 12 -1.24 -8.44 9.38
C GLY A 12 -0.18 -7.57 8.69
N PHE A 13 1.11 -7.71 8.99
CA PHE A 13 2.12 -6.96 8.23
C PHE A 13 2.31 -7.55 6.84
N VAL A 14 2.29 -6.67 5.84
CA VAL A 14 2.51 -7.00 4.43
C VAL A 14 3.98 -6.78 4.10
N TYR A 15 4.58 -7.77 3.44
CA TYR A 15 5.96 -7.75 2.97
C TYR A 15 5.98 -7.97 1.45
N ALA A 16 6.82 -7.21 0.75
CA ALA A 16 7.18 -7.42 -0.65
C ALA A 16 8.66 -7.77 -0.70
N ASP A 17 8.99 -8.97 -1.17
CA ASP A 17 10.37 -9.49 -1.22
C ASP A 17 11.13 -9.37 0.12
N GLY A 18 10.41 -9.61 1.23
CA GLY A 18 10.95 -9.51 2.59
C GLY A 18 10.99 -8.09 3.17
N VAL A 19 10.71 -7.05 2.38
CA VAL A 19 10.62 -5.66 2.85
C VAL A 19 9.22 -5.39 3.40
N LYS A 20 9.14 -4.94 4.66
CA LYS A 20 7.88 -4.58 5.31
C LYS A 20 7.31 -3.28 4.72
N ILE A 21 6.09 -3.35 4.18
CA ILE A 21 5.45 -2.24 3.44
C ILE A 21 4.38 -1.55 4.29
N CYS A 22 3.40 -2.31 4.78
CA CYS A 22 2.25 -1.78 5.52
C CYS A 22 1.66 -2.83 6.46
N ARG A 23 0.58 -2.49 7.15
CA ARG A 23 -0.22 -3.42 7.96
C ARG A 23 -1.67 -3.42 7.49
N LEU A 24 -2.23 -4.60 7.26
CA LEU A 24 -3.65 -4.79 7.05
C LEU A 24 -4.39 -4.65 8.39
N ASP A 25 -5.38 -3.76 8.44
CA ASP A 25 -6.31 -3.64 9.56
C ASP A 25 -7.67 -4.22 9.15
N PRO A 26 -8.02 -5.44 9.61
CA PRO A 26 -9.26 -6.11 9.20
C PRO A 26 -10.52 -5.46 9.79
N GLN A 27 -10.41 -4.78 10.94
CA GLN A 27 -11.56 -4.10 11.55
C GLN A 27 -11.94 -2.84 10.77
N ARG A 28 -10.92 -2.12 10.26
CA ARG A 28 -11.11 -0.90 9.47
C ARG A 28 -11.18 -1.13 7.97
N GLN A 29 -10.98 -2.37 7.50
CA GLN A 29 -10.89 -2.72 6.08
C GLN A 29 -9.92 -1.79 5.32
N ALA A 30 -8.73 -1.57 5.92
CA ALA A 30 -7.76 -0.58 5.45
C ALA A 30 -6.32 -1.10 5.51
N LEU A 31 -5.46 -0.54 4.65
CA LEU A 31 -4.02 -0.64 4.78
C LEU A 31 -3.49 0.55 5.58
N CYS A 32 -2.74 0.26 6.64
CA CYS A 32 -2.08 1.23 7.48
C CYS A 32 -0.59 1.32 7.10
N PHE A 33 -0.19 2.49 6.58
CA PHE A 33 1.18 2.83 6.27
C PHE A 33 1.78 3.69 7.37
N TYR A 34 3.10 3.59 7.53
CA TYR A 34 3.82 4.41 8.49
C TYR A 34 4.67 5.45 7.77
N ASP A 35 4.25 6.70 7.88
CA ASP A 35 4.95 7.85 7.31
C ASP A 35 6.27 8.07 8.06
N LYS A 36 7.37 7.93 7.35
CA LYS A 36 8.73 8.13 7.89
C LYS A 36 9.12 9.60 7.93
N ASP A 37 8.41 10.45 7.21
CA ASP A 37 8.64 11.89 7.21
C ASP A 37 7.98 12.53 8.42
N ARG A 38 8.82 12.95 9.36
CA ARG A 38 8.38 13.55 10.62
C ARG A 38 7.59 14.85 10.40
N ARG A 39 8.01 15.72 9.48
CA ARG A 39 7.35 17.02 9.24
C ARG A 39 5.96 16.83 8.62
N ARG A 40 5.83 15.85 7.72
CA ARG A 40 4.53 15.50 7.12
C ARG A 40 3.61 14.83 8.14
N ALA A 41 4.14 13.94 8.96
CA ALA A 41 3.37 13.29 10.02
C ALA A 41 2.88 14.28 11.09
N GLU A 42 3.73 15.23 11.50
CA GLU A 42 3.36 16.29 12.46
C GLU A 42 2.19 17.14 11.94
N ARG A 43 2.22 17.53 10.66
CA ARG A 43 1.10 18.27 10.02
C ARG A 43 -0.23 17.50 10.04
N ARG A 44 -0.19 16.17 9.96
CA ARG A 44 -1.38 15.30 10.01
C ARG A 44 -1.81 14.97 11.45
N GLY A 45 -0.93 15.16 12.44
CA GLY A 45 -1.15 14.74 13.81
C GLY A 45 -0.93 13.25 14.08
N SER A 46 -0.49 12.47 13.08
CA SER A 46 -0.18 11.04 13.24
C SER A 46 0.80 10.55 12.18
N ARG A 47 1.65 9.59 12.54
CA ARG A 47 2.51 8.86 11.60
C ARG A 47 1.79 7.77 10.83
N GLU A 48 0.60 7.39 11.27
CA GLU A 48 -0.22 6.40 10.57
C GLU A 48 -1.00 7.08 9.43
N VAL A 49 -0.98 6.43 8.27
CA VAL A 49 -1.81 6.76 7.12
C VAL A 49 -2.67 5.55 6.82
N ASN A 50 -3.97 5.70 6.99
CA ASN A 50 -4.93 4.63 6.73
C ASN A 50 -5.55 4.83 5.35
N VAL A 51 -5.44 3.83 4.49
CA VAL A 51 -6.00 3.82 3.15
C VAL A 51 -7.05 2.71 3.06
N PRO A 52 -8.34 3.04 2.85
CA PRO A 52 -9.37 2.03 2.68
C PRO A 52 -9.08 1.12 1.48
N ILE A 53 -9.26 -0.20 1.63
CA ILE A 53 -8.97 -1.17 0.57
C ILE A 53 -9.82 -0.89 -0.68
N GLN A 54 -11.07 -0.47 -0.50
CA GLN A 54 -11.97 -0.11 -1.60
C GLN A 54 -11.43 1.04 -2.47
N ALA A 55 -10.71 2.00 -1.87
CA ALA A 55 -10.10 3.09 -2.63
C ALA A 55 -8.95 2.60 -3.52
N LEU A 56 -8.21 1.58 -3.05
CA LEU A 56 -7.13 0.96 -3.82
C LEU A 56 -7.65 0.09 -4.96
N ALA A 57 -8.73 -0.69 -4.73
CA ALA A 57 -9.32 -1.52 -5.77
C ALA A 57 -9.79 -0.70 -6.98
N ARG A 58 -10.45 0.44 -6.73
CA ARG A 58 -10.87 1.37 -7.79
C ARG A 58 -9.69 1.94 -8.58
N LEU A 59 -8.58 2.27 -7.90
CA LEU A 59 -7.37 2.75 -8.59
C LEU A 59 -6.75 1.65 -9.45
N ALA A 60 -6.69 0.41 -8.95
CA ALA A 60 -6.16 -0.72 -9.68
C ALA A 60 -6.96 -1.01 -10.97
N GLU A 61 -8.29 -0.89 -10.93
CA GLU A 61 -9.16 -1.01 -12.12
C GLU A 61 -8.86 0.07 -13.17
N VAL A 62 -8.60 1.31 -12.74
CA VAL A 62 -8.25 2.43 -13.63
C VAL A 62 -6.85 2.24 -14.23
N THR A 63 -5.90 1.71 -13.46
CA THR A 63 -4.52 1.49 -13.93
C THR A 63 -4.30 0.15 -14.64
N GLY A 64 -5.28 -0.77 -14.57
CA GLY A 64 -5.15 -2.18 -14.97
C GLY A 64 -5.40 -2.50 -16.45
N THR A 65 -5.54 -1.51 -17.33
CA THR A 65 -5.74 -1.72 -18.79
C THR A 65 -4.79 -0.94 -19.70
N GLY A 66 -3.73 -0.34 -19.16
CA GLY A 66 -2.70 0.32 -19.97
C GLY A 66 -1.56 -0.63 -20.29
N SER A 67 -1.54 -1.20 -21.51
CA SER A 67 -0.25 -1.54 -22.11
C SER A 67 0.65 -0.29 -22.04
N PRO A 68 1.96 -0.42 -21.76
CA PRO A 68 2.85 0.73 -21.81
C PRO A 68 2.70 1.42 -23.18
N PRO A 69 2.69 2.76 -23.27
CA PRO A 69 2.63 3.42 -24.55
C PRO A 69 3.81 2.93 -25.40
N ASP A 70 3.50 2.36 -26.57
CA ASP A 70 4.49 2.04 -27.58
C ASP A 70 5.19 3.36 -27.96
N CYS A 71 6.45 3.49 -27.55
CA CYS A 71 7.32 4.52 -28.09
C CYS A 71 7.75 4.09 -29.50
N GLY A 72 6.87 4.33 -30.47
CA GLY A 72 7.17 4.32 -31.90
C GLY A 72 7.76 5.65 -32.38
#